data_AF-A0AAQ4F933-F1
#
_entry.id   AF-A0AAQ4F933-F1
#
_cell.length_a   1.000
_cell.length_b   1.000
_cell.length_c   1.000
_cell.angle_alpha   90.00
_cell.angle_beta   90.00
_cell.angle_gamma   90.00
#
_symmetry.space_group_name_H-M   'P 1'
#
loop_
_entity.id
_entity.type
_entity.pdbx_description
1 polymer ?
#
loop_
_entity_poly.entity_id
_entity_poly.type
_entity_poly.pdbx_seq_one_letter_code
_entity_poly.pdbx_strand_id
1 'polypeptide(L)'
;MFVFRVTHSSVPAISTVLSLIATQKLDDLVGLVKREAVDKFIQDVSQELGYGNTQYLEDPDEVIAMPQRVMLQTIVDQKYCDIHVNFLVLKNLDRGQPSSERPRILMCFILAKFHRNYTAGVLPNWTITDLSLLRTSSVAS
;
A
#
# COMPACT_ATOMS: atom_id res chain seq x y z
N MET A 1 -10.44 -13.17 -14.87
CA MET A 1 -10.34 -11.81 -15.46
C MET A 1 -10.40 -10.68 -14.42
N PHE A 2 -11.27 -10.74 -13.40
CA PHE A 2 -11.41 -9.68 -12.38
C PHE A 2 -10.17 -9.51 -11.48
N VAL A 3 -9.61 -10.60 -10.97
CA VAL A 3 -8.43 -10.59 -10.06
C VAL A 3 -7.18 -10.03 -10.75
N PHE A 4 -6.95 -10.38 -12.03
CA PHE A 4 -5.81 -9.87 -12.81
C PHE A 4 -5.87 -8.35 -13.05
N ARG A 5 -7.07 -7.78 -13.24
CA ARG A 5 -7.20 -6.32 -13.39
C ARG A 5 -6.96 -5.60 -12.07
N VAL A 6 -7.35 -6.22 -10.97
CA VAL A 6 -7.16 -5.68 -9.62
C VAL A 6 -5.68 -5.58 -9.27
N THR A 7 -4.90 -6.65 -9.47
CA THR A 7 -3.44 -6.65 -9.20
C THR A 7 -2.70 -5.59 -10.00
N HIS A 8 -3.06 -5.44 -11.27
CA HIS A 8 -2.43 -4.46 -12.16
C HIS A 8 -2.69 -3.01 -11.72
N SER A 9 -3.86 -2.70 -11.17
CA SER A 9 -4.16 -1.37 -10.65
C SER A 9 -3.70 -1.14 -9.21
N SER A 10 -3.53 -2.20 -8.41
CA SER A 10 -3.25 -2.08 -6.98
C SER A 10 -1.79 -1.76 -6.68
N VAL A 11 -0.85 -2.23 -7.52
CA VAL A 11 0.58 -1.92 -7.39
C VAL A 11 0.86 -0.41 -7.58
N PRO A 12 0.46 0.24 -8.69
CA PRO A 12 0.70 1.68 -8.84
C PRO A 12 -0.05 2.52 -7.78
N ALA A 13 -1.23 2.06 -7.35
CA ALA A 13 -1.98 2.68 -6.27
C ALA A 13 -1.21 2.65 -4.95
N ILE A 14 -0.71 1.48 -4.52
CA ILE A 14 0.03 1.39 -3.26
C ILE A 14 1.36 2.14 -3.34
N SER A 15 2.10 2.06 -4.44
CA SER A 15 3.36 2.81 -4.60
C SER A 15 3.16 4.31 -4.52
N THR A 16 2.07 4.83 -5.10
CA THR A 16 1.70 6.25 -5.01
C THR A 16 1.40 6.63 -3.57
N VAL A 17 0.57 5.86 -2.88
CA VAL A 17 0.19 6.11 -1.48
C VAL A 17 1.42 6.09 -0.57
N LEU A 18 2.29 5.09 -0.70
CA LEU A 18 3.51 4.99 0.09
C LEU A 18 4.45 6.19 -0.14
N SER A 19 4.59 6.62 -1.40
CA SER A 19 5.43 7.79 -1.73
C SER A 19 4.86 9.09 -1.17
N LEU A 20 3.54 9.29 -1.23
CA LEU A 20 2.89 10.47 -0.64
C LEU A 20 3.02 10.49 0.89
N ILE A 21 2.90 9.34 1.55
CA ILE A 21 3.13 9.21 3.01
C ILE A 21 4.60 9.49 3.35
N ALA A 22 5.54 8.91 2.60
CA ALA A 22 6.97 9.11 2.82
C ALA A 22 7.39 10.58 2.64
N THR A 23 6.82 11.27 1.67
CA THR A 23 7.08 12.69 1.36
C THR A 23 6.22 13.67 2.14
N GLN A 24 5.45 13.20 3.13
CA GLN A 24 4.55 14.01 3.97
C GLN A 24 3.48 14.81 3.20
N LYS A 25 3.15 14.40 1.97
CA LYS A 25 2.10 15.01 1.13
C LYS A 25 0.73 14.40 1.43
N LEU A 26 0.31 14.49 2.69
CA LEU A 26 -0.90 13.78 3.16
C LEU A 26 -2.21 14.35 2.57
N ASP A 27 -2.22 15.62 2.17
CA ASP A 27 -3.38 16.25 1.53
C ASP A 27 -3.69 15.64 0.15
N ASP A 28 -2.67 15.13 -0.55
CA ASP A 28 -2.82 14.46 -1.85
C ASP A 28 -3.42 13.04 -1.72
N LEU A 29 -3.57 12.52 -0.49
CA LEU A 29 -4.20 11.22 -0.23
C LEU A 29 -5.74 11.30 -0.18
N VAL A 30 -6.31 12.51 -0.18
CA VAL A 30 -7.76 12.72 -0.09
C VAL A 30 -8.46 12.02 -1.26
N GLY A 31 -9.39 11.12 -0.93
CA GLY A 31 -10.12 10.29 -1.90
C GLY A 31 -9.42 8.99 -2.30
N LEU A 32 -8.10 8.89 -2.15
CA LEU A 32 -7.32 7.67 -2.42
C LEU A 32 -7.32 6.73 -1.21
N VAL A 33 -7.17 7.28 -0.01
CA VAL A 33 -7.10 6.53 1.26
C VAL A 33 -7.96 7.24 2.30
N LYS A 34 -8.65 6.49 3.16
CA LYS A 34 -9.29 7.06 4.35
C LYS A 34 -8.22 7.61 5.29
N ARG A 35 -8.44 8.82 5.83
CA ARG A 35 -7.54 9.47 6.80
C ARG A 35 -7.19 8.55 7.98
N GLU A 36 -8.19 7.90 8.57
CA GLU A 36 -8.02 6.95 9.68
C GLU A 36 -7.05 5.81 9.34
N ALA A 37 -7.08 5.32 8.10
CA ALA A 37 -6.16 4.26 7.64
C ALA A 37 -4.73 4.79 7.44
N VAL A 38 -4.57 6.06 7.03
CA VAL A 38 -3.27 6.72 6.96
C VAL A 38 -2.68 6.90 8.35
N ASP A 39 -3.47 7.43 9.29
CA ASP A 39 -3.03 7.69 10.66
C ASP A 39 -2.58 6.40 11.35
N LYS A 40 -3.38 5.34 11.22
CA LYS A 40 -3.05 3.99 11.70
C LYS A 40 -1.75 3.49 11.06
N PHE A 41 -1.60 3.58 9.74
CA PHE A 41 -0.41 3.09 9.06
C PHE A 41 0.86 3.84 9.48
N ILE A 42 0.80 5.16 9.66
CA ILE A 42 1.94 5.95 10.16
C ILE A 42 2.33 5.51 11.58
N GLN A 43 1.35 5.18 12.42
CA GLN A 43 1.61 4.62 13.75
C GLN A 43 2.27 3.24 13.65
N ASP A 44 1.76 2.33 12.82
CA ASP A 44 2.35 1.01 12.61
C ASP A 44 3.82 1.13 12.13
N VAL A 45 4.08 2.02 11.18
CA VAL A 45 5.44 2.31 10.68
C VAL A 45 6.34 2.83 11.79
N SER A 46 5.84 3.76 12.62
CA SER A 46 6.61 4.32 13.72
C SER A 46 6.96 3.27 14.78
N GLN A 47 6.10 2.28 14.99
CA GLN A 47 6.34 1.18 15.93
C GLN A 47 7.34 0.16 15.37
N GLU A 48 7.20 -0.22 14.10
CA GLU A 48 8.02 -1.27 13.49
C GLU A 48 9.40 -0.78 13.05
N LEU A 49 9.48 0.42 12.49
CA LEU A 49 10.73 0.99 11.97
C LEU A 49 11.35 2.03 12.89
N GLY A 50 10.62 2.52 13.89
CA GLY A 50 11.01 3.67 14.72
C GLY A 50 10.46 4.99 14.17
N TYR A 51 10.40 6.00 15.05
CA TYR A 51 9.79 7.29 14.74
C TYR A 51 10.51 8.01 13.59
N GLY A 52 9.74 8.55 12.63
CA GLY A 52 10.25 9.32 11.50
C GLY A 52 10.73 8.49 10.30
N ASN A 53 10.58 7.17 10.32
CA ASN A 53 11.14 6.29 9.28
C ASN A 53 10.20 6.00 8.10
N THR A 54 9.15 6.81 7.89
CA THR A 54 8.29 6.68 6.70
C THR A 54 9.04 6.98 5.40
N GLN A 55 10.15 7.72 5.46
CA GLN A 55 11.04 8.02 4.33
C GLN A 55 11.55 6.76 3.59
N TYR A 56 11.65 5.61 4.27
CA TYR A 56 12.07 4.37 3.63
C TYR A 56 11.00 3.76 2.71
N LEU A 57 9.78 4.28 2.76
CA LEU A 57 8.66 3.84 1.93
C LEU A 57 8.57 4.61 0.60
N GLU A 58 9.35 5.67 0.43
CA GLU A 58 9.44 6.42 -0.84
C GLU A 58 10.04 5.53 -1.92
N ASP A 59 9.50 5.56 -3.13
CA ASP A 59 10.05 4.89 -4.32
C ASP A 59 10.56 3.46 -4.05
N PRO A 60 9.65 2.53 -3.68
CA PRO A 60 10.03 1.14 -3.45
C PRO A 60 10.67 0.54 -4.71
N ASP A 61 11.71 -0.28 -4.55
CA ASP A 61 12.43 -0.88 -5.67
C ASP A 61 11.61 -2.00 -6.31
N GLU A 62 10.84 -2.74 -5.51
CA GLU A 62 9.94 -3.80 -5.97
C GLU A 62 8.67 -3.85 -5.11
N VAL A 63 7.52 -4.10 -5.74
CA VAL A 63 6.23 -4.21 -5.06
C VAL A 63 5.45 -5.39 -5.63
N ILE A 64 5.29 -6.44 -4.82
CA ILE A 64 4.58 -7.65 -5.20
C ILE A 64 3.18 -7.64 -4.57
N ALA A 65 2.14 -7.61 -5.39
CA ALA A 65 0.75 -7.68 -4.94
C ALA A 65 0.23 -9.13 -4.91
N MET A 66 -0.33 -9.52 -3.78
CA MET A 66 -0.89 -10.84 -3.51
C MET A 66 -2.34 -10.70 -3.01
N PRO A 67 -3.35 -10.72 -3.92
CA PRO A 67 -4.75 -10.68 -3.52
C PRO A 67 -5.09 -11.86 -2.61
N GLN A 68 -5.71 -11.56 -1.47
CA GLN A 68 -6.08 -12.56 -0.48
C GLN A 68 -7.56 -12.90 -0.54
N ARG A 69 -8.41 -11.87 -0.68
CA ARG A 69 -9.86 -12.03 -0.62
C ARG A 69 -10.56 -10.99 -1.47
N VAL A 70 -11.60 -11.42 -2.16
CA VAL A 70 -12.53 -10.54 -2.88
C VAL A 70 -13.92 -10.76 -2.30
N MET A 71 -14.59 -9.69 -1.91
CA MET A 71 -15.94 -9.70 -1.36
C MET A 71 -16.82 -8.80 -2.23
N LEU A 72 -17.89 -9.38 -2.76
CA LEU A 72 -18.87 -8.65 -3.55
C LEU A 72 -20.09 -8.39 -2.66
N GLN A 73 -20.58 -7.16 -2.69
CA GLN A 73 -21.76 -6.75 -1.94
C GLN A 73 -22.69 -5.96 -2.85
N THR A 74 -23.98 -6.19 -2.69
CA THR A 74 -25.03 -5.38 -3.31
C THR A 74 -25.84 -4.72 -2.21
N ILE A 75 -25.98 -3.39 -2.26
CA ILE A 75 -26.77 -2.60 -1.32
C ILE A 75 -27.78 -1.81 -2.16
N VAL A 76 -29.06 -2.16 -2.05
CA VAL A 76 -30.11 -1.67 -2.96
C VAL A 76 -29.69 -1.98 -4.41
N ASP A 77 -29.54 -0.96 -5.27
CA ASP A 77 -29.13 -1.11 -6.67
C ASP A 77 -27.63 -0.88 -6.90
N GLN A 78 -26.88 -0.62 -5.83
CA GLN A 78 -25.45 -0.33 -5.91
C GLN A 78 -24.61 -1.59 -5.66
N LYS A 79 -23.59 -1.77 -6.50
CA LYS A 79 -22.69 -2.92 -6.47
C LYS A 79 -21.30 -2.49 -6.01
N TYR A 80 -20.81 -3.14 -4.96
CA TYR A 80 -19.55 -2.82 -4.29
C TYR A 80 -18.63 -4.03 -4.21
N CYS A 81 -17.33 -3.77 -4.35
CA CYS A 81 -16.30 -4.78 -4.25
C CYS A 81 -15.26 -4.35 -3.22
N ASP A 82 -15.04 -5.20 -2.23
CA ASP A 82 -13.94 -5.08 -1.29
C ASP A 82 -12.86 -6.10 -1.65
N ILE A 83 -11.61 -5.65 -1.74
CA ILE A 83 -10.48 -6.48 -2.11
C ILE A 83 -9.40 -6.31 -1.06
N HIS A 84 -9.01 -7.41 -0.44
CA HIS A 84 -7.88 -7.46 0.48
C HIS A 84 -6.65 -7.89 -0.31
N VAL A 85 -5.61 -7.08 -0.26
CA VAL A 85 -4.35 -7.33 -0.97
C VAL A 85 -3.21 -7.23 0.03
N ASN A 86 -2.40 -8.28 0.11
CA ASN A 86 -1.12 -8.22 0.77
C ASN A 86 -0.07 -7.74 -0.22
N PHE A 87 0.82 -6.87 0.23
CA PHE A 87 1.95 -6.40 -0.54
C PHE A 87 3.23 -6.80 0.18
N LEU A 88 4.18 -7.33 -0.60
CA LEU A 88 5.57 -7.37 -0.22
C LEU A 88 6.27 -6.22 -0.91
N VAL A 89 6.80 -5.28 -0.12
CA VAL A 89 7.52 -4.11 -0.60
C VAL A 89 9.00 -4.29 -0.25
N LEU A 90 9.87 -4.15 -1.25
CA LEU A 90 11.31 -4.23 -1.09
C LEU A 90 11.93 -2.86 -1.32
N LYS A 91 12.83 -2.46 -0.43
CA LYS A 91 13.63 -1.24 -0.54
C LYS A 91 15.09 -1.53 -0.25
N ASN A 92 15.98 -1.15 -1.15
CA ASN A 92 17.40 -1.08 -0.91
C ASN A 92 17.72 0.22 -0.18
N LEU A 93 18.13 0.09 1.08
CA LEU A 93 18.46 1.23 1.94
C LEU A 93 19.79 1.90 1.59
N ASP A 94 20.63 1.22 0.81
CA ASP A 94 21.95 1.72 0.40
C ASP A 94 21.91 2.35 -1.01
N ARG A 95 20.72 2.51 -1.60
CA ARG A 95 20.54 3.11 -2.93
C ARG A 95 21.11 4.55 -2.92
N GLY A 96 22.18 4.77 -3.68
CA GLY A 96 22.88 6.06 -3.79
C GLY A 96 24.10 6.23 -2.87
N GLN A 97 24.43 5.23 -2.04
CA GLN A 97 25.69 5.20 -1.29
C GLN A 97 26.78 4.43 -2.06
N PRO A 98 28.08 4.74 -1.84
CA PRO A 98 29.16 3.91 -2.37
C PRO A 98 28.97 2.47 -1.88
N SER A 99 29.10 1.52 -2.79
CA SER A 99 28.70 0.12 -2.60
C SER A 99 29.16 -0.43 -1.24
N SER A 100 28.21 -0.64 -0.33
CA SER A 100 28.41 -1.46 0.86
C SER A 100 28.65 -2.90 0.41
N GLU A 101 29.62 -3.59 1.01
CA GLU A 101 29.89 -5.02 0.75
C GLU A 101 28.66 -5.92 1.02
N ARG A 102 27.68 -5.38 1.75
CA ARG A 102 26.46 -6.03 2.22
C ARG A 102 25.25 -5.12 2.02
N PRO A 103 24.47 -5.25 0.93
CA PRO A 103 23.29 -4.43 0.72
C PRO A 103 22.27 -4.66 1.84
N ARG A 104 21.76 -3.56 2.40
CA ARG A 104 20.68 -3.59 3.39
C ARG A 104 19.34 -3.50 2.68
N ILE A 105 18.61 -4.61 2.68
CA ILE A 105 17.26 -4.68 2.12
C ILE A 105 16.24 -4.59 3.25
N LEU A 106 15.36 -3.60 3.17
CA LEU A 106 14.15 -3.51 3.95
C LEU A 106 13.01 -4.22 3.22
N MET A 107 12.36 -5.15 3.91
CA MET A 107 11.15 -5.82 3.47
C MET A 107 9.99 -5.39 4.35
N CYS A 108 8.93 -4.86 3.75
CA CYS A 108 7.70 -4.48 4.43
C CYS A 108 6.54 -5.36 3.93
N PHE A 109 5.81 -5.95 4.87
CA PHE A 109 4.58 -6.68 4.58
C PHE A 109 3.40 -5.77 4.89
N ILE A 110 2.68 -5.35 3.87
CA ILE A 110 1.60 -4.37 3.99
C ILE A 110 0.27 -5.04 3.63
N LEU A 111 -0.77 -4.80 4.42
CA LEU A 111 -2.14 -5.15 4.06
C LEU A 111 -2.84 -3.87 3.60
N ALA A 112 -3.52 -3.92 2.45
CA ALA A 112 -4.47 -2.88 2.08
C ALA A 112 -5.82 -3.47 1.68
N LYS A 113 -6.90 -2.80 2.11
CA LYS A 113 -8.28 -3.09 1.72
C LYS A 113 -8.75 -2.01 0.74
N PHE A 114 -8.98 -2.40 -0.51
CA PHE A 114 -9.56 -1.53 -1.53
C PHE A 114 -11.08 -1.70 -1.55
N HIS A 115 -11.80 -0.60 -1.49
CA HIS A 115 -13.24 -0.53 -1.69
C HIS A 115 -13.54 0.12 -3.04
N ARG A 116 -14.42 -0.48 -3.84
CA ARG A 116 -14.78 0.02 -5.17
C ARG A 116 -16.27 -0.08 -5.45
N ASN A 117 -16.85 0.99 -5.98
CA ASN A 117 -18.18 0.96 -6.59
C ASN A 117 -18.04 0.53 -8.07
N TYR A 118 -18.76 -0.52 -8.47
CA TYR A 118 -18.79 -1.03 -9.85
C TYR A 118 -20.21 -1.06 -10.43
N THR A 119 -21.12 -0.28 -9.87
CA THR A 119 -22.47 -0.07 -10.40
C THR A 119 -22.40 0.40 -11.85
N ALA A 120 -23.26 -0.14 -12.72
CA ALA A 120 -23.29 0.24 -14.13
C ALA A 120 -23.59 1.74 -14.28
N GLY A 121 -22.88 2.42 -15.19
CA GLY A 121 -23.01 3.86 -15.40
C GLY A 121 -22.25 4.74 -14.40
N VAL A 122 -21.67 4.17 -13.34
CA VAL A 122 -20.79 4.88 -12.40
C VAL A 122 -19.34 4.70 -12.83
N LEU A 123 -18.57 5.80 -12.89
CA LEU A 123 -17.13 5.71 -13.13
C LEU A 123 -16.49 4.90 -12.00
N PRO A 124 -15.70 3.88 -12.31
CA PRO A 124 -15.07 3.07 -11.29
C PRO A 124 -14.08 3.89 -10.49
N ASN A 125 -14.42 4.17 -9.24
CA ASN A 125 -13.51 4.79 -8.28
C ASN A 125 -13.17 3.78 -7.18
N TRP A 126 -11.94 3.83 -6.68
CA TRP A 126 -11.48 3.01 -5.56
C TRP A 126 -10.95 3.90 -4.45
N THR A 127 -11.13 3.44 -3.21
CA THR A 127 -10.53 4.06 -2.03
C THR A 127 -9.98 2.96 -1.14
N ILE A 128 -8.78 3.15 -0.59
CA ILE A 128 -8.22 2.27 0.42
C ILE A 128 -8.89 2.59 1.76
N THR A 129 -9.61 1.62 2.30
CA THR A 129 -10.38 1.76 3.54
C THR A 129 -9.65 1.23 4.78
N ASP A 130 -8.63 0.39 4.57
CA ASP A 130 -7.72 -0.09 5.60
C ASP A 130 -6.32 -0.21 5.00
N LEU A 131 -5.31 0.19 5.76
CA LEU A 131 -3.91 0.16 5.39
C LEU A 131 -3.13 -0.16 6.67
N SER A 132 -2.28 -1.18 6.64
CA SER A 132 -1.55 -1.61 7.83
C SER A 132 -0.20 -2.18 7.48
N LEU A 133 0.81 -1.85 8.28
CA LEU A 133 2.10 -2.52 8.23
C LEU A 133 2.04 -3.72 9.16
N LEU A 134 2.12 -4.92 8.60
CA LEU A 134 1.97 -6.16 9.38
C LEU A 134 3.25 -6.56 10.10
N ARG A 135 4.40 -6.33 9.45
CA ARG A 135 5.74 -6.68 9.92
C ARG A 135 6.78 -6.11 8.98
N THR A 136 7.96 -5.90 9.53
CA THR A 136 9.16 -5.56 8.77
C THR A 136 10.24 -6.62 8.95
N SER A 137 11.15 -6.70 7.99
CA SER A 137 12.37 -7.51 8.11
C SER A 137 13.49 -6.78 7.39
N SER A 138 14.62 -6.64 8.06
CA SER A 138 15.86 -6.14 7.44
C SER A 138 16.83 -7.30 7.28
N VAL A 139 17.33 -7.52 6.07
CA VAL A 139 18.42 -8.46 5.82
C VAL A 139 19.65 -7.66 5.43
N ALA A 140 20.72 -7.81 6.21
CA ALA A 140 22.06 -7.46 5.77
C ALA A 140 22.66 -8.74 5.20
N SER A 141 22.78 -8.82 3.88
CA SER A 141 23.38 -9.98 3.18
C SER A 141 24.88 -9.99 3.36
#